data_AF-A0A7W6CRZ9-F1
#
_entry.id   AF-A0A7W6CRZ9-F1
#
_cell.length_a   1.000
_cell.length_b   1.000
_cell.length_c   1.000
_cell.angle_alpha   90.00
_cell.angle_beta   90.00
_cell.angle_gamma   90.00
#
_symmetry.space_group_name_H-M   'P 1'
#
loop_
_entity.id
_entity.type
_entity.pdbx_description
1 polymer ?
#
loop_
_entity_poly.entity_id
_entity_poly.type
_entity_poly.pdbx_seq_one_letter_code
_entity_poly.pdbx_strand_id
1 'polypeptide(L)' 'MDLDFTVSEVLDDLMIAQLNKADGISERSFAQLMQSAARVRSFGASHAPRTGEAKRDPAATPD' A
#
# COMPACT_ATOMS: atom_id res chain seq x y z
N MET A 1 4.93 8.59 -13.10
CA MET A 1 4.91 9.30 -11.80
C MET A 1 3.95 8.52 -10.93
N ASP A 2 4.44 7.85 -9.89
CA ASP A 2 3.56 7.30 -8.86
C ASP A 2 3.18 8.46 -7.93
N LEU A 3 1.91 8.86 -7.95
CA LEU A 3 1.37 9.80 -6.97
C LEU A 3 0.91 8.99 -5.76
N ASP A 4 1.76 8.92 -4.75
CA ASP A 4 1.38 8.45 -3.43
C ASP A 4 0.76 9.61 -2.64
N PHE A 5 -0.44 9.39 -2.12
CA PHE A 5 -1.12 10.32 -1.22
C PHE A 5 -1.10 9.76 0.21
N THR A 6 -0.95 10.65 1.17
CA THR A 6 -1.18 10.35 2.58
C THR A 6 -2.68 10.18 2.85
N VAL A 7 -3.02 9.45 3.91
CA VAL A 7 -4.42 9.32 4.33
C VAL A 7 -5.05 10.68 4.60
N SER A 8 -4.32 11.62 5.19
CA SER A 8 -4.80 12.98 5.45
C SER A 8 -5.17 13.73 4.17
N GLU A 9 -4.31 13.69 3.15
CA GLU A 9 -4.60 14.35 1.85
C GLU A 9 -5.84 13.78 1.16
N VAL A 10 -6.08 12.47 1.29
CA VAL A 10 -7.29 11.82 0.75
C VAL A 10 -8.55 12.23 1.53
N LEU A 11 -8.43 12.48 2.84
CA LEU A 11 -9.56 12.91 3.67
C LEU A 11 -9.94 14.37 3.44
N ASP A 12 -8.96 15.21 3.09
CA ASP A 12 -9.17 16.63 2.80
C ASP A 12 -9.63 16.90 1.35
N ASP A 13 -9.75 15.85 0.52
CA ASP A 13 -10.18 15.97 -0.86
C ASP A 13 -11.70 16.24 -0.99
N LEU A 14 -12.02 17.38 -1.61
CA LEU A 14 -13.40 17.87 -1.77
C LEU A 14 -14.27 16.98 -2.66
N MET A 15 -13.70 16.30 -3.64
CA MET A 15 -14.44 15.39 -4.50
C MET A 15 -14.79 14.11 -3.74
N ILE A 16 -13.83 13.55 -3.01
CA ILE A 16 -14.03 12.37 -2.15
C ILE A 16 -15.06 12.66 -1.06
N ALA A 17 -15.02 13.84 -0.45
CA ALA A 17 -16.03 14.26 0.52
C ALA A 17 -17.45 14.29 -0.08
N GLN A 18 -17.59 14.77 -1.32
CA GLN A 18 -18.88 14.79 -2.01
C GLN A 18 -19.39 13.39 -2.36
N LEU A 19 -18.50 12.49 -2.79
CA LEU A 19 -18.85 11.10 -3.07
C LEU A 19 -19.29 10.37 -1.80
N ASN A 20 -18.52 10.46 -0.73
CA ASN A 20 -18.87 9.88 0.57
C ASN A 20 -20.24 10.37 1.05
N LYS A 21 -20.53 11.66 0.87
CA LYS A 21 -21.85 12.22 1.20
C LYS A 21 -22.97 11.64 0.34
N ALA A 22 -22.75 11.51 -0.97
CA ALA A 22 -23.74 10.94 -1.90
C ALA A 22 -24.05 9.47 -1.55
N ASP A 23 -23.04 8.73 -1.10
CA ASP A 23 -23.15 7.31 -0.73
C ASP A 23 -23.55 7.08 0.74
N GLY A 24 -23.76 8.14 1.52
CA GLY A 24 -24.10 8.05 2.95
C GLY A 24 -22.97 7.48 3.82
N ILE A 25 -21.73 7.53 3.34
CA ILE A 25 -20.54 7.07 4.06
C ILE A 25 -20.09 8.17 5.03
N SER A 26 -19.97 7.81 6.31
CA SER A 26 -19.45 8.73 7.31
C SER A 26 -17.94 8.93 7.13
N GLU A 27 -17.48 10.17 7.33
CA GLU A 27 -16.06 10.53 7.28
C GLU A 27 -15.21 9.64 8.22
N ARG A 28 -15.73 9.37 9.43
CA ARG A 28 -15.07 8.47 10.39
C ARG A 28 -14.87 7.07 9.85
N SER A 29 -15.90 6.48 9.24
CA SER A 29 -15.84 5.13 8.68
C SER A 29 -14.86 5.07 7.51
N PHE A 30 -14.87 6.10 6.66
CA PHE A 30 -13.93 6.22 5.55
C PHE A 30 -12.48 6.37 6.03
N ALA A 31 -12.23 7.23 7.03
CA ALA A 31 -10.92 7.39 7.64
C ALA A 31 -10.39 6.07 8.24
N GLN A 32 -11.24 5.31 8.94
CA GLN A 32 -10.87 4.01 9.48
C GLN A 32 -10.48 3.01 8.39
N LEU A 33 -11.23 2.99 7.28
CA LEU A 33 -10.92 2.15 6.12
C LEU A 33 -9.57 2.52 5.50
N MET A 34 -9.32 3.82 5.26
CA MET A 34 -8.06 4.30 4.69
C MET A 34 -6.86 3.98 5.58
N GLN A 35 -6.98 4.17 6.90
CA GLN A 35 -5.94 3.80 7.85
C GLN A 35 -5.69 2.29 7.86
N SER A 36 -6.73 1.47 7.76
CA SER A 36 -6.59 0.02 7.65
C SER A 36 -5.87 -0.39 6.37
N ALA A 37 -6.28 0.16 5.23
CA ALA A 37 -5.66 -0.10 3.92
C ALA A 37 -4.18 0.32 3.90
N ALA A 38 -3.85 1.49 4.47
CA ALA A 38 -2.46 1.96 4.58
C ALA A 38 -1.56 1.02 5.38
N ARG A 39 -2.07 0.44 6.48
CA ARG A 39 -1.35 -0.60 7.23
C ARG A 39 -1.09 -1.82 6.37
N VAL A 40 -2.11 -2.36 5.71
CA VAL A 40 -1.98 -3.56 4.85
C VAL A 40 -0.98 -3.31 3.72
N ARG A 41 -1.04 -2.15 3.05
CA ARG A 41 -0.06 -1.76 2.01
C ARG A 41 1.37 -1.75 2.56
N SER A 42 1.57 -1.21 3.76
CA SER A 42 2.88 -1.16 4.41
C SER A 42 3.42 -2.56 4.76
N PHE A 43 2.54 -3.48 5.16
CA PHE A 43 2.91 -4.88 5.40
C PHE A 43 3.22 -5.63 4.09
N GLY A 44 2.43 -5.42 3.03
CA GLY A 44 2.65 -6.05 1.73
C GLY A 44 3.96 -5.63 1.07
N ALA A 45 4.34 -4.36 1.20
CA ALA A 45 5.63 -3.85 0.72
C ALA A 45 6.84 -4.52 1.42
N SER A 46 6.67 -4.96 2.67
CA SER A 46 7.71 -5.65 3.45
C SER A 46 7.86 -7.14 3.11
N HIS A 47 6.95 -7.70 2.30
CA HIS A 47 6.94 -9.11 1.90
C HIS A 47 7.22 -9.34 0.40
N ALA A 48 7.62 -8.30 -0.33
CA ALA A 48 8.20 -8.50 -1.65
C ALA A 48 9.43 -9.44 -1.53
N PRO A 49 9.52 -10.52 -2.32
CA PRO A 49 10.68 -11.40 -2.27
C PRO A 49 11.92 -10.57 -2.56
N ARG A 50 12.88 -10.60 -1.64
CA ARG A 50 14.24 -10.12 -1.90
C ARG A 50 14.78 -10.95 -3.05
N THR A 51 14.59 -10.46 -4.27
CA THR A 51 15.05 -11.12 -5.49
C THR A 51 16.56 -10.94 -5.51
N GLY A 52 17.26 -11.86 -4.87
CA GLY A 52 18.69 -11.74 -4.60
C GLY A 52 19.34 -12.90 -3.87
N GLU A 53 18.61 -13.95 -3.47
CA GLU A 53 19.27 -15.23 -3.13
C GLU A 53 19.64 -15.93 -4.44
N ALA A 54 20.77 -15.49 -5.01
CA ALA A 54 21.49 -16.21 -6.03
C ALA A 54 21.75 -17.63 -5.50
N LYS A 55 21.06 -18.59 -6.12
CA LYS A 55 21.39 -20.01 -6.11
C LYS A 55 22.90 -20.14 -6.34
N ARG A 56 23.67 -20.29 -5.24
CA ARG A 56 25.04 -20.79 -5.33
C ARG A 56 24.90 -22.24 -5.75
N ASP A 57 25.03 -22.49 -7.06
CA ASP A 57 25.34 -23.80 -7.58
C ASP A 57 26.81 -24.12 -7.22
N PRO A 58 27.11 -25.12 -6.39
CA PRO A 58 28.45 -25.65 -6.30
C PRO A 58 28.57 -26.81 -7.28
N ALA A 59 28.72 -26.49 -8.57
CA ALA A 59 29.16 -27.47 -9.56
C ALA A 59 30.15 -26.81 -10.51
N ALA A 60 31.40 -26.72 -10.07
CA ALA A 60 32.55 -26.61 -10.95
C ALA A 60 33.77 -27.15 -10.21
N THR A 61 34.06 -28.44 -10.42
CA THR A 61 35.39 -29.04 -10.24
C THR A 61 36.42 -28.28 -11.07
N PRO A 62 37.64 -28.09 -10.57
CA PRO A 62 38.79 -28.24 -11.46
C PRO A 62 39.93 -29.10 -10.84
N ASP A 63 40.53 -29.89 -11.74
CA ASP A 63 41.70 -30.79 -11.69
C ASP A 63 41.71 -31.99 -10.72
#